data_AF-A0A1F4VRR9-F1
#
_entry.id   AF-A0A1F4VRR9-F1
#
_cell.length_a   1.000
_cell.length_b   1.000
_cell.length_c   1.000
_cell.angle_alpha   90.00
_cell.angle_beta   90.00
_cell.angle_gamma   90.00
#
_symmetry.space_group_name_H-M   'P 1'
#
loop_
_entity.id
_entity.type
_entity.pdbx_description
1 polymer ?
#
loop_
_entity_poly.entity_id
_entity_poly.type
_entity_poly.pdbx_seq_one_letter_code
_entity_poly.pdbx_strand_id
1 'polypeptide(L)' 'MYSNAEHPELRVGEVWLTNADHQEFATIGFRTKRLGCTAYDVDGNPIRGGDIQPVFVSRQEQDRFRRKYSAG' A
#
# COMPACT_ATOMS: atom_id res chain seq x y z
N MET A 1 -0.17 -15.83 3.85
CA MET A 1 -0.72 -14.53 4.26
C MET A 1 0.41 -13.52 4.21
N TYR A 2 0.55 -12.80 3.09
CA TYR A 2 1.63 -11.82 2.94
C TYR A 2 1.48 -10.74 4.01
N SER A 3 2.48 -10.61 4.88
CA SER A 3 2.53 -9.51 5.83
C SER A 3 2.86 -8.22 5.06
N ASN A 4 2.49 -7.05 5.59
CA ASN A 4 2.81 -5.72 5.03
C ASN A 4 4.32 -5.47 4.73
N ALA A 5 5.20 -6.43 5.02
CA ALA A 5 6.65 -6.39 4.82
C ALA A 5 7.17 -7.19 3.61
N GLU A 6 6.34 -7.96 2.89
CA GLU A 6 6.83 -8.98 1.94
C GLU A 6 6.40 -8.76 0.48
N HIS A 7 5.89 -7.58 0.14
CA HIS A 7 5.54 -7.30 -1.26
C HIS A 7 6.82 -7.21 -2.13
N PRO A 8 6.91 -7.89 -3.30
CA PRO A 8 8.12 -7.91 -4.13
C PRO A 8 8.64 -6.52 -4.55
N GLU A 9 7.73 -5.58 -4.73
CA GLU A 9 8.02 -4.18 -5.11
C GLU A 9 8.20 -3.20 -3.93
N LEU A 10 8.25 -3.71 -2.70
CA LEU A 10 8.41 -2.89 -1.50
C LEU A 10 9.82 -2.31 -1.43
N ARG A 11 9.95 -0.99 -1.22
CA ARG A 11 11.27 -0.34 -1.03
C ARG A 11 11.61 -0.18 0.45
N VAL A 12 12.89 0.02 0.73
CA VAL A 12 13.38 0.32 2.09
C VAL A 12 12.66 1.54 2.64
N GLY A 13 12.04 1.39 3.80
CA GLY A 13 11.28 2.46 4.47
C GLY A 13 9.84 2.61 4.00
N GLU A 14 9.36 1.80 3.06
CA GLU A 14 7.94 1.72 2.69
C GLU A 14 7.20 0.63 3.48
N VAL A 15 5.87 0.70 3.40
CA VAL A 15 4.92 -0.34 3.80
C VAL A 15 3.92 -0.52 2.67
N TRP A 16 3.45 -1.74 2.46
CA TRP A 16 2.26 -1.98 1.65
C TRP A 16 1.02 -1.54 2.44
N LEU A 17 0.19 -0.70 1.82
CA LEU A 17 -1.00 -0.13 2.42
C LEU A 17 -2.26 -0.90 2.04
N THR A 18 -2.48 -1.07 0.72
CA THR A 18 -3.65 -1.75 0.14
C THR A 18 -3.38 -2.01 -1.35
N ASN A 19 -4.20 -2.83 -1.99
CA ASN A 19 -4.39 -2.75 -3.44
C ASN A 19 -5.53 -1.77 -3.74
N ALA A 20 -5.39 -0.97 -4.79
CA ALA A 20 -6.37 0.07 -5.14
C ALA A 20 -6.39 0.30 -6.65
N ASP A 21 -7.53 0.74 -7.17
CA ASP A 21 -7.61 1.32 -8.51
C ASP A 21 -7.17 2.80 -8.54
N HIS A 22 -7.17 3.41 -9.73
CA HIS A 22 -6.78 4.81 -9.91
C HIS A 22 -7.68 5.82 -9.17
N GLN A 23 -8.99 5.54 -9.05
CA GLN A 23 -9.92 6.42 -8.34
C GLN A 23 -9.68 6.35 -6.84
N GLU A 24 -9.59 5.14 -6.29
CA GLU A 24 -9.27 4.90 -4.89
C GLU A 24 -7.91 5.52 -4.53
N PHE A 25 -6.89 5.32 -5.36
CA PHE A 25 -5.56 5.92 -5.16
C PHE A 25 -5.61 7.44 -5.04
N ALA A 26 -6.44 8.13 -5.84
CA ALA A 26 -6.58 9.57 -5.78
C ALA A 26 -7.09 10.06 -4.41
N THR A 27 -7.95 9.28 -3.75
CA THR A 27 -8.54 9.64 -2.45
C THR A 27 -7.63 9.37 -1.25
N ILE A 28 -6.60 8.54 -1.41
CA ILE A 28 -5.67 8.18 -0.32
C ILE A 28 -4.87 9.42 0.15
N GLY A 29 -4.99 9.77 1.43
CA GLY A 29 -4.44 11.01 2.00
C GLY A 29 -2.94 11.02 2.32
N PHE A 30 -2.19 9.97 1.98
CA PHE A 30 -0.74 9.90 2.20
C PHE A 30 0.02 10.66 1.12
N ARG A 31 0.94 11.55 1.50
CA ARG A 31 1.75 12.32 0.54
C ARG A 31 2.85 11.48 -0.09
N THR A 32 3.34 10.47 0.62
CA THR A 32 4.40 9.56 0.16
C THR A 32 3.85 8.35 -0.59
N LYS A 33 2.57 8.37 -0.99
CA LYS A 33 1.95 7.24 -1.69
C LYS A 33 2.54 7.01 -3.08
N ARG A 34 2.70 5.75 -3.43
CA ARG A 34 3.23 5.28 -4.71
C ARG A 34 2.47 4.05 -5.19
N LEU A 35 2.16 3.99 -6.48
CA LEU A 35 1.65 2.78 -7.13
C LEU A 35 2.80 1.82 -7.48
N GLY A 36 2.58 0.53 -7.30
CA GLY A 36 3.38 -0.52 -7.93
C GLY A 36 2.75 -1.04 -9.21
N CYS A 37 3.31 -2.14 -9.72
CA CYS A 37 2.95 -2.71 -11.00
C CYS A 37 2.02 -3.92 -10.86
N THR A 38 2.25 -4.80 -9.90
CA THR A 38 1.55 -6.09 -9.78
C THR A 38 0.90 -6.21 -8.42
N ALA A 39 -0.44 -6.28 -8.39
CA ALA A 39 -1.19 -6.62 -7.21
C ALA A 39 -1.26 -8.15 -7.04
N TYR A 40 -1.28 -8.61 -5.79
CA TYR A 40 -1.39 -10.02 -5.44
C TYR A 40 -2.63 -10.27 -4.58
N ASP A 41 -3.24 -11.44 -4.73
CA ASP A 41 -4.33 -11.91 -3.89
C ASP A 41 -3.84 -12.41 -2.51
N VAL A 42 -4.77 -12.92 -1.70
CA VAL A 42 -4.48 -13.43 -0.34
C VAL A 42 -3.56 -14.66 -0.33
N ASP A 43 -3.53 -15.41 -1.43
CA ASP A 43 -2.70 -16.59 -1.64
C ASP A 43 -1.34 -16.23 -2.26
N GLY A 44 -1.13 -14.97 -2.63
CA GLY A 44 0.09 -14.48 -3.27
C GLY A 44 0.13 -14.66 -4.78
N ASN A 45 -1.01 -14.97 -5.42
CA ASN A 45 -1.07 -15.04 -6.87
C ASN A 45 -1.26 -13.65 -7.46
N PRO A 46 -0.60 -13.34 -8.60
CA PRO A 46 -0.79 -12.06 -9.26
C PRO A 46 -2.22 -11.93 -9.80
N ILE A 47 -2.87 -10.82 -9.48
CA ILE A 47 -4.20 -10.47 -10.00
C ILE A 47 -4.02 -10.03 -11.45
N ARG A 48 -4.66 -10.74 -12.39
CA ARG A 48 -4.55 -10.46 -13.83
C ARG A 48 -5.83 -9.79 -14.34
N GLY A 49 -5.67 -8.79 -15.22
CA GLY A 49 -6.77 -8.24 -16.02
C GLY A 49 -7.63 -7.18 -15.32
N GLY A 50 -7.07 -6.40 -14.39
CA GLY A 50 -7.76 -5.27 -13.78
C GLY A 50 -6.84 -4.09 -13.52
N ASP A 51 -7.43 -2.92 -13.29
CA ASP A 51 -6.73 -1.66 -12.99
C ASP A 51 -6.31 -1.55 -11.51
N ILE A 52 -6.21 -2.70 -10.82
CA ILE A 52 -5.85 -2.76 -9.41
C ILE A 52 -4.34 -2.86 -9.26
N GLN A 53 -3.76 -1.93 -8.50
CA GLN A 53 -2.34 -1.84 -8.26
C GLN A 53 -2.03 -1.73 -6.76
N PRO A 54 -0.89 -2.25 -6.28
CA PRO A 54 -0.51 -2.12 -4.89
C PRO A 54 -0.10 -0.68 -4.59
N VAL A 55 -0.53 -0.17 -3.44
CA VAL A 55 -0.19 1.16 -2.93
C VAL A 55 0.83 1.01 -1.81
N PHE A 56 1.96 1.68 -1.97
CA PHE A 56 3.01 1.79 -0.96
C PHE A 56 3.02 3.18 -0.37
N VAL A 57 3.31 3.29 0.92
CA VAL A 57 3.52 4.58 1.60
C VAL A 57 4.76 4.52 2.47
N SER A 58 5.32 5.67 2.84
CA SER A 58 6.41 5.74 3.81
C SER A 58 5.94 5.24 5.18
N ARG A 59 6.72 4.34 5.77
CA ARG A 59 6.54 3.88 7.16
C ARG A 59 6.51 5.05 8.14
N GLN A 60 7.39 6.04 7.95
CA GLN A 60 7.47 7.21 8.81
C GLN A 60 6.19 8.06 8.76
N GLU A 61 5.60 8.21 7.56
CA GLU A 61 4.34 8.92 7.40
C GLU A 61 3.18 8.10 8.02
N GLN A 62 3.12 6.80 7.74
CA GLN A 62 2.12 5.91 8.33
C GLN A 62 2.14 5.94 9.86
N ASP A 63 3.32 5.86 10.47
CA ASP A 63 3.48 5.92 11.93
C ASP A 63 3.04 7.27 12.50
N ARG A 64 3.32 8.36 11.81
CA ARG A 64 2.87 9.71 12.20
C ARG A 64 1.34 9.81 12.17
N PHE A 65 0.71 9.31 11.11
CA PHE A 65 -0.74 9.25 11.01
C PHE A 65 -1.32 8.39 12.14
N ARG A 66 -0.81 7.16 12.33
CA ARG A 66 -1.29 6.25 13.38
C ARG A 66 -1.23 6.91 14.75
N ARG A 67 -0.10 7.53 15.13
CA ARG A 67 0.02 8.25 16.41
C ARG A 67 -0.97 9.39 16.56
N LYS A 68 -1.27 10.14 15.50
CA LYS A 68 -2.23 11.24 15.51
C LYS A 68 -3.66 10.77 15.81
N TYR A 69 -4.02 9.58 15.34
CA TYR A 69 -5.37 9.01 15.49
C TYR A 69 -5.49 7.97 16.61
N SER A 70 -4.38 7.55 17.24
CA SER A 70 -4.38 6.68 18.44
C SER A 70 -4.33 7.45 19.77
N ALA A 71 -4.22 8.78 19.72
CA ALA A 71 -4.19 9.67 20.89
C ALA A 71 -5.56 10.32 21.19
N GLY A 72 -6.65 9.76 20.64
CA GLY A 72 -8.03 10.20 20.84
C GLY A 72 -8.84 9.17 21.61
#